data_AF-A0A8T3WIL5-F1
#
_entry.id   AF-A0A8T3WIL5-F1
#
_cell.length_a   1.000
_cell.length_b   1.000
_cell.length_c   1.000
_cell.angle_alpha   90.00
_cell.angle_beta   90.00
_cell.angle_gamma   90.00
#
_symmetry.space_group_name_H-M   'P 1'
#
loop_
_entity.id
_entity.type
_entity.pdbx_description
1 polymer ?
#
loop_
_entity_poly.entity_id
_entity_poly.type
_entity_poly.pdbx_seq_one_letter_code
_entity_poly.pdbx_strand_id
1 'polypeptide(L)'
;MDIGAYLRALKACPDPDLTDNLGIYDNWPILLDVDTNIFIDYLRNCEKYSEKSQNVSREIAEEVAASGRLSAARILRKGKGVYFDYGKRLAKFRVSRGLILEFCSKDEPHRTKQLAKEYRTTVLLHPYAMNGNWTRNLADIVVDIGEYAQRSKVGLCFPKSIGSKNKEVVYYEP
;
A
#
# COMPACT_ATOMS: atom_id res chain seq x y z
N MET A 1 -8.70 -1.48 -16.64
CA MET A 1 -8.12 -0.14 -16.90
C MET A 1 -6.65 -0.37 -17.20
N ASP A 2 -6.07 0.28 -18.23
CA ASP A 2 -4.63 0.17 -18.50
C ASP A 2 -3.85 0.71 -17.29
N ILE A 3 -3.07 -0.16 -16.64
CA ILE A 3 -2.22 0.23 -15.51
C ILE A 3 -1.27 1.35 -15.92
N GLY A 4 -0.74 1.33 -17.14
CA GLY A 4 0.13 2.40 -17.66
C GLY A 4 -0.57 3.75 -17.69
N ALA A 5 -1.84 3.80 -18.11
CA ALA A 5 -2.64 5.02 -18.10
C ALA A 5 -2.89 5.52 -16.67
N TYR A 6 -3.17 4.63 -15.73
CA TYR A 6 -3.36 4.99 -14.33
C TYR A 6 -2.07 5.56 -13.70
N LEU A 7 -0.92 4.92 -13.92
CA LEU A 7 0.37 5.41 -13.41
C LEU A 7 0.75 6.76 -14.02
N ARG A 8 0.47 6.98 -15.31
CA ARG A 8 0.66 8.29 -15.96
C ARG A 8 -0.27 9.35 -15.34
N ALA A 9 -1.51 9.01 -15.06
CA ALA A 9 -2.45 9.91 -14.40
C ALA A 9 -1.97 10.30 -13.00
N LEU A 10 -1.48 9.35 -12.20
CA LEU A 10 -0.91 9.62 -10.86
C LEU A 10 0.26 10.61 -10.90
N LYS A 11 1.17 10.44 -11.87
CA LYS A 11 2.31 11.34 -12.06
C LYS A 11 1.90 12.76 -12.45
N ALA A 12 0.85 12.90 -13.26
CA ALA A 12 0.41 14.19 -13.82
C ALA A 12 -0.63 14.91 -12.95
N CYS A 13 -1.31 14.20 -12.05
CA CYS A 13 -2.39 14.75 -11.23
C CYS A 13 -1.84 15.76 -10.22
N PRO A 14 -2.44 16.95 -10.05
CA PRO A 14 -2.09 17.86 -8.97
C PRO A 14 -2.28 17.25 -7.59
N ASP A 15 -1.43 17.67 -6.66
CA ASP A 15 -1.43 17.22 -5.26
C ASP A 15 -2.80 17.27 -4.54
N PRO A 16 -3.61 18.34 -4.67
CA PRO A 16 -4.93 18.43 -4.06
C PRO A 16 -5.94 17.42 -4.63
N ASP A 17 -5.72 16.99 -5.87
CA ASP A 17 -6.68 16.20 -6.65
C ASP A 17 -6.43 14.69 -6.54
N LEU A 18 -5.28 14.27 -5.98
CA LEU A 18 -4.89 12.87 -5.89
C LEU A 18 -5.90 12.00 -5.14
N THR A 19 -6.47 12.53 -4.07
CA THR A 19 -7.46 11.81 -3.27
C THR A 19 -8.80 11.77 -3.98
N ASP A 20 -9.31 12.91 -4.43
CA ASP A 20 -10.66 13.02 -4.97
C ASP A 20 -10.81 12.41 -6.37
N ASN A 21 -9.78 12.55 -7.21
CA ASN A 21 -9.83 12.09 -8.61
C ASN A 21 -9.22 10.72 -8.81
N LEU A 22 -8.14 10.38 -8.08
CA LEU A 22 -7.37 9.16 -8.30
C LEU A 22 -7.36 8.19 -7.11
N GLY A 23 -7.97 8.57 -6.00
CA GLY A 23 -8.24 7.64 -4.91
C GLY A 23 -7.10 7.37 -3.96
N ILE A 24 -6.12 8.27 -3.85
CA ILE A 24 -5.05 8.08 -2.87
C ILE A 24 -5.57 8.31 -1.45
N TYR A 25 -5.66 7.24 -0.65
CA TYR A 25 -6.12 7.27 0.75
C TYR A 25 -5.09 6.66 1.71
N ASP A 26 -5.30 6.90 3.01
CA ASP A 26 -4.60 6.19 4.07
C ASP A 26 -4.99 4.70 4.09
N ASN A 27 -4.15 3.85 4.66
CA ASN A 27 -4.40 2.40 4.78
C ASN A 27 -4.70 1.70 3.44
N TRP A 28 -4.00 2.08 2.37
CA TRP A 28 -4.30 1.59 1.03
C TRP A 28 -3.54 0.28 0.76
N PRO A 29 -4.23 -0.89 0.66
CA PRO A 29 -3.56 -2.15 0.35
C PRO A 29 -3.30 -2.29 -1.14
N ILE A 30 -2.07 -2.62 -1.52
CA ILE A 30 -1.70 -3.05 -2.86
C ILE A 30 -1.46 -4.56 -2.82
N LEU A 31 -2.03 -5.31 -3.75
CA LEU A 31 -1.81 -6.75 -3.84
C LEU A 31 -0.92 -7.08 -5.02
N LEU A 32 0.03 -7.99 -4.80
CA LEU A 32 0.98 -8.44 -5.81
C LEU A 32 0.97 -9.97 -5.88
N ASP A 33 0.86 -10.50 -7.10
CA ASP A 33 1.04 -11.93 -7.41
C ASP A 33 2.53 -12.24 -7.53
N VAL A 34 3.24 -12.06 -6.41
CA VAL A 34 4.66 -12.35 -6.26
C VAL A 34 4.90 -12.85 -4.84
N ASP A 35 5.88 -13.73 -4.66
CA ASP A 35 6.29 -14.14 -3.33
C ASP A 35 6.77 -12.94 -2.50
N THR A 36 6.40 -12.93 -1.21
CA THR A 36 6.68 -11.81 -0.32
C THR A 36 8.16 -11.60 -0.10
N ASN A 37 8.96 -12.66 -0.03
CA ASN A 37 10.40 -12.52 0.17
C ASN A 37 11.07 -11.97 -1.09
N ILE A 38 10.65 -12.42 -2.29
CA ILE A 38 11.14 -11.88 -3.56
C ILE A 38 10.90 -10.37 -3.65
N PHE A 39 9.70 -9.92 -3.27
CA PHE A 39 9.38 -8.49 -3.30
C PHE A 39 10.14 -7.70 -2.22
N ILE A 40 10.29 -8.24 -1.01
CA ILE A 40 11.11 -7.64 0.05
C ILE A 40 12.56 -7.48 -0.41
N ASP A 41 13.12 -8.49 -1.05
CA ASP A 41 14.50 -8.44 -1.56
C ASP A 41 14.64 -7.43 -2.69
N TYR A 42 13.64 -7.29 -3.58
CA TYR A 42 13.62 -6.18 -4.54
C TYR A 42 13.69 -4.81 -3.85
N LEU A 43 12.87 -4.58 -2.81
CA LEU A 43 12.87 -3.31 -2.09
C LEU A 43 14.22 -3.03 -1.41
N ARG A 44 14.84 -4.05 -0.80
CA ARG A 44 16.17 -3.95 -0.18
C ARG A 44 17.28 -3.56 -1.16
N ASN A 45 17.15 -3.98 -2.41
CA ASN A 45 18.12 -3.69 -3.47
C ASN A 45 17.85 -2.37 -4.20
N CYS A 46 16.82 -1.63 -3.82
CA CYS A 46 16.48 -0.35 -4.42
C CYS A 46 16.82 0.80 -3.47
N GLU A 47 17.69 1.71 -3.91
CA GLU A 47 18.20 2.83 -3.10
C GLU A 47 17.13 3.76 -2.53
N LYS A 48 15.92 3.74 -3.12
CA LYS A 48 14.79 4.55 -2.66
C LYS A 48 14.17 4.04 -1.35
N TYR A 49 14.40 2.78 -0.98
CA TYR A 49 13.77 2.17 0.19
C TYR A 49 14.79 1.88 1.30
N SER A 50 14.34 2.03 2.54
CA SER A 50 15.13 1.68 3.73
C SER A 50 14.30 0.80 4.66
N GLU A 51 14.72 -0.45 4.85
CA GLU A 51 14.08 -1.37 5.79
C GLU A 51 14.22 -0.88 7.23
N LYS A 52 13.16 -1.02 8.03
CA LYS A 52 13.13 -0.65 9.45
C LYS A 52 12.98 -1.85 10.36
N SER A 53 13.60 -1.74 11.54
CA SER A 53 13.55 -2.75 12.58
C SER A 53 12.15 -2.87 13.21
N GLN A 54 11.88 -4.02 13.86
CA GLN A 54 10.60 -4.28 14.52
C GLN A 54 10.26 -3.27 15.64
N ASN A 55 11.25 -2.65 16.29
CA ASN A 55 11.01 -1.64 17.34
C ASN A 55 10.26 -0.42 16.79
N VAL A 56 10.52 -0.04 15.54
CA VAL A 56 9.83 1.05 14.83
C VAL A 56 8.33 0.75 14.65
N SER A 57 7.94 -0.53 14.54
CA SER A 57 6.52 -0.89 14.41
C SER A 57 5.71 -0.61 15.67
N ARG A 58 6.35 -0.69 16.85
CA ARG A 58 5.73 -0.40 18.14
C ARG A 58 5.55 1.11 18.35
N GLU A 59 6.59 1.89 18.07
CA GLU A 59 6.55 3.36 18.10
C GLU A 59 5.48 3.90 17.16
N ILE A 60 5.44 3.41 15.90
CA ILE A 60 4.41 3.78 14.93
C ILE A 60 3.01 3.40 15.44
N ALA A 61 2.83 2.21 16.03
CA ALA A 61 1.54 1.81 16.56
C ALA A 61 1.08 2.68 17.73
N GLU A 62 2.02 3.19 18.54
CA GLU A 62 1.76 4.12 19.63
C GLU A 62 1.40 5.52 19.10
N GLU A 63 2.12 6.04 18.10
CA GLU A 63 1.80 7.30 17.39
C GLU A 63 0.41 7.25 16.73
N VAL A 64 0.12 6.18 16.00
CA VAL A 64 -1.18 5.98 15.33
C VAL A 64 -2.30 5.87 16.37
N ALA A 65 -2.07 5.18 17.49
CA ALA A 65 -3.03 5.11 18.59
C ALA A 65 -3.28 6.49 19.23
N ALA A 66 -2.23 7.28 19.43
CA ALA A 66 -2.33 8.64 19.96
C ALA A 66 -3.13 9.58 19.04
N SER A 67 -3.13 9.32 17.71
CA SER A 67 -3.97 10.04 16.75
C SER A 67 -5.43 9.58 16.69
N GLY A 68 -5.87 8.72 17.61
CA GLY A 68 -7.25 8.20 17.68
C GLY A 68 -7.56 7.05 16.71
N ARG A 69 -6.59 6.61 15.90
CA ARG A 69 -6.74 5.56 14.87
C ARG A 69 -6.47 4.16 15.44
N LEU A 70 -7.24 3.77 16.46
CA LEU A 70 -7.04 2.55 17.23
C LEU A 70 -7.10 1.24 16.41
N SER A 71 -7.88 1.22 15.33
CA SER A 71 -7.96 0.08 14.40
C SER A 71 -6.65 -0.13 13.63
N ALA A 72 -6.08 0.95 13.09
CA ALA A 72 -4.79 0.93 12.39
C ALA A 72 -3.64 0.57 13.34
N ALA A 73 -3.64 1.12 14.57
CA ALA A 73 -2.68 0.76 15.61
C ALA A 73 -2.72 -0.74 15.97
N ARG A 74 -3.92 -1.35 15.96
CA ARG A 74 -4.08 -2.79 16.24
C ARG A 74 -3.51 -3.66 15.12
N ILE A 75 -3.70 -3.28 13.86
CA ILE A 75 -3.18 -3.97 12.67
C ILE A 75 -1.65 -3.99 12.67
N LEU A 76 -1.06 -2.85 13.05
CA LEU A 76 0.38 -2.69 13.20
C LEU A 76 0.98 -3.62 14.27
N ARG A 77 0.32 -3.73 15.43
CA ARG A 77 0.79 -4.58 16.56
C ARG A 77 0.67 -6.07 16.31
N LYS A 78 -0.32 -6.51 15.51
CA LYS A 78 -0.65 -7.94 15.37
C LYS A 78 0.03 -8.64 14.21
N GLY A 79 0.56 -7.89 13.26
CA GLY A 79 0.94 -8.49 11.99
C GLY A 79 2.45 -8.66 11.81
N LYS A 80 2.85 -9.88 11.45
CA LYS A 80 4.21 -10.17 10.94
C LYS A 80 4.36 -9.45 9.59
N GLY A 81 5.33 -8.56 9.47
CA GLY A 81 5.63 -7.85 8.22
C GLY A 81 6.93 -7.05 8.33
N VAL A 82 7.45 -6.66 7.17
CA VAL A 82 8.66 -5.84 7.05
C VAL A 82 8.23 -4.41 6.73
N TYR A 83 8.81 -3.44 7.43
CA TYR A 83 8.51 -2.03 7.26
C TYR A 83 9.59 -1.36 6.44
N PHE A 84 9.18 -0.46 5.55
CA PHE A 84 10.09 0.31 4.70
C PHE A 84 9.75 1.80 4.77
N ASP A 85 10.78 2.63 4.82
CA ASP A 85 10.66 4.05 4.47
C ASP A 85 10.86 4.21 2.95
N TYR A 86 10.17 5.19 2.36
CA TYR A 86 10.34 5.62 0.98
C TYR A 86 10.95 7.03 0.90
N GLY A 87 12.11 7.11 0.27
CA GLY A 87 12.86 8.34 0.01
C GLY A 87 13.26 9.12 1.28
N LYS A 88 13.73 10.35 1.09
CA LYS A 88 14.04 11.28 2.20
C LYS A 88 12.78 11.84 2.90
N ARG A 89 11.59 11.47 2.43
CA ARG A 89 10.29 12.05 2.83
C ARG A 89 9.47 11.18 3.79
N LEU A 90 10.06 10.09 4.28
CA LEU A 90 9.58 9.26 5.40
C LEU A 90 8.18 8.64 5.19
N ALA A 91 7.74 8.40 3.95
CA ALA A 91 6.53 7.60 3.78
C ALA A 91 6.83 6.16 4.16
N LYS A 92 6.14 5.66 5.18
CA LYS A 92 6.37 4.31 5.71
C LYS A 92 5.29 3.37 5.21
N PHE A 93 5.67 2.18 4.78
CA PHE A 93 4.70 1.17 4.40
C PHE A 93 5.12 -0.20 4.92
N ARG A 94 4.15 -1.11 4.96
CA ARG A 94 4.37 -2.46 5.46
C ARG A 94 4.16 -3.47 4.34
N VAL A 95 5.08 -4.41 4.22
CA VAL A 95 4.97 -5.55 3.32
C VAL A 95 4.71 -6.80 4.14
N SER A 96 3.64 -7.55 3.83
CA SER A 96 3.44 -8.88 4.38
C SER A 96 2.41 -9.69 3.60
N ARG A 97 2.38 -11.00 3.88
CA ARG A 97 1.37 -11.90 3.35
C ARG A 97 0.03 -11.76 4.09
N GLY A 98 -1.06 -11.67 3.33
CA GLY A 98 -2.43 -11.87 3.85
C GLY A 98 -3.06 -10.70 4.60
N LEU A 99 -2.49 -9.49 4.54
CA LEU A 99 -3.07 -8.29 5.17
C LEU A 99 -4.48 -7.95 4.65
N ILE A 100 -4.80 -8.36 3.41
CA ILE A 100 -6.10 -8.10 2.79
C ILE A 100 -7.30 -8.60 3.62
N LEU A 101 -7.11 -9.68 4.40
CA LEU A 101 -8.14 -10.26 5.28
C LEU A 101 -8.57 -9.29 6.39
N GLU A 102 -7.76 -8.28 6.71
CA GLU A 102 -8.07 -7.31 7.76
C GLU A 102 -8.84 -6.09 7.24
N PHE A 103 -8.80 -5.82 5.92
CA PHE A 103 -9.39 -4.61 5.32
C PHE A 103 -10.66 -4.86 4.50
N CYS A 104 -10.78 -6.00 3.81
CA CYS A 104 -11.90 -6.28 2.90
C CYS A 104 -13.00 -7.16 3.51
N SER A 105 -12.83 -7.65 4.75
CA SER A 105 -13.50 -8.86 5.22
C SER A 105 -14.91 -8.74 5.78
N LYS A 106 -15.50 -7.54 5.91
CA LYS A 106 -16.87 -7.43 6.44
C LYS A 106 -17.94 -7.58 5.37
N ASP A 107 -17.70 -7.01 4.19
CA ASP A 107 -18.74 -6.88 3.16
C ASP A 107 -18.59 -7.96 2.05
N GLU A 108 -17.37 -8.46 1.78
CA GLU A 108 -17.11 -9.49 0.74
C GLU A 108 -16.09 -10.57 1.19
N PRO A 109 -16.44 -11.43 2.17
CA PRO A 109 -15.49 -12.39 2.76
C PRO A 109 -14.99 -13.47 1.78
N HIS A 110 -15.82 -13.88 0.82
CA HIS A 110 -15.45 -14.90 -0.18
C HIS A 110 -14.41 -14.37 -1.18
N ARG A 111 -14.64 -13.16 -1.70
CA ARG A 111 -13.72 -12.46 -2.60
C ARG A 111 -12.40 -12.17 -1.91
N THR A 112 -12.43 -11.73 -0.66
CA THR A 112 -11.21 -11.50 0.14
C THR A 112 -10.38 -12.77 0.30
N LYS A 113 -11.00 -13.92 0.58
CA LYS A 113 -10.31 -15.22 0.67
C LYS A 113 -9.73 -15.67 -0.66
N GLN A 114 -10.44 -15.41 -1.77
CA GLN A 114 -9.94 -15.70 -3.11
C GLN A 114 -8.70 -14.86 -3.43
N LEU A 115 -8.76 -13.55 -3.19
CA LEU A 115 -7.62 -12.65 -3.40
C LEU A 115 -6.42 -12.99 -2.54
N ALA A 116 -6.62 -13.45 -1.30
CA ALA A 116 -5.53 -13.92 -0.45
C ALA A 116 -4.86 -15.21 -0.97
N LYS A 117 -5.51 -15.97 -1.86
CA LYS A 117 -4.92 -17.14 -2.53
C LYS A 117 -4.19 -16.75 -3.82
N GLU A 118 -4.76 -15.83 -4.58
CA GLU A 118 -4.22 -15.34 -5.85
C GLU A 118 -3.02 -14.42 -5.63
N TYR A 119 -3.11 -13.50 -4.68
CA TYR A 119 -2.06 -12.53 -4.39
C TYR A 119 -1.32 -12.91 -3.11
N ARG A 120 -0.05 -13.24 -3.26
CA ARG A 120 0.79 -13.74 -2.15
C ARG A 120 1.36 -12.61 -1.31
N THR A 121 1.46 -11.40 -1.86
CA THR A 121 2.04 -10.24 -1.20
C THR A 121 1.05 -9.11 -1.09
N THR A 122 1.03 -8.47 0.07
CA THR A 122 0.28 -7.24 0.32
C THR A 122 1.22 -6.15 0.79
N VAL A 123 1.13 -4.99 0.15
CA VAL A 123 1.79 -3.76 0.58
C VAL A 123 0.72 -2.86 1.18
N LEU A 124 0.79 -2.58 2.48
CA LEU A 124 -0.10 -1.65 3.13
C LEU A 124 0.57 -0.29 3.22
N LEU A 125 0.03 0.65 2.47
CA LEU A 125 0.45 2.04 2.48
C LEU A 125 -0.24 2.80 3.61
N HIS A 126 0.52 3.48 4.45
CA HIS A 126 -0.05 4.34 5.48
C HIS A 126 0.86 5.54 5.72
N PRO A 127 0.31 6.74 5.94
CA PRO A 127 1.08 7.88 6.39
C PRO A 127 1.45 7.74 7.88
N TYR A 128 2.32 6.78 8.22
CA TYR A 128 2.68 6.51 9.62
C TYR A 128 3.48 7.66 10.26
N ALA A 129 4.36 8.32 9.51
CA ALA A 129 5.05 9.54 9.95
C ALA A 129 5.52 10.33 8.72
N MET A 130 4.75 11.33 8.27
CA MET A 130 5.06 12.06 7.04
C MET A 130 5.32 13.53 7.31
N ASN A 131 6.38 14.06 6.68
CA ASN A 131 6.58 15.49 6.50
C ASN A 131 6.15 15.87 5.07
N GLY A 132 5.32 16.90 4.93
CA GLY A 132 4.83 17.36 3.62
C GLY A 132 3.51 16.72 3.18
N ASN A 133 3.22 16.72 1.88
CA ASN A 133 1.95 16.21 1.35
C ASN A 133 1.94 14.68 1.29
N TRP A 134 1.15 14.07 2.16
CA TRP A 134 1.08 12.62 2.31
C TRP A 134 0.49 11.90 1.09
N THR A 135 -0.45 12.52 0.38
CA THR A 135 -1.10 11.91 -0.79
C THR A 135 -0.09 11.74 -1.92
N ARG A 136 0.75 12.75 -2.16
CA ARG A 136 1.82 12.68 -3.16
C ARG A 136 2.80 11.56 -2.85
N ASN A 137 3.28 11.47 -1.62
CA ASN A 137 4.26 10.44 -1.25
C ASN A 137 3.68 9.03 -1.44
N LEU A 138 2.40 8.81 -1.14
CA LEU A 138 1.73 7.54 -1.41
C LEU A 138 1.58 7.28 -2.91
N ALA A 139 1.19 8.29 -3.70
CA ALA A 139 1.09 8.19 -5.15
C ALA A 139 2.43 7.78 -5.79
N ASP A 140 3.54 8.35 -5.31
CA ASP A 140 4.89 8.01 -5.80
C ASP A 140 5.26 6.54 -5.49
N ILE A 141 4.91 6.04 -4.30
CA ILE A 141 5.10 4.62 -3.96
C ILE A 141 4.26 3.73 -4.87
N VAL A 142 3.01 4.11 -5.14
CA VAL A 142 2.09 3.36 -6.01
C VAL A 142 2.61 3.28 -7.43
N VAL A 143 3.16 4.40 -7.93
CA VAL A 143 3.83 4.47 -9.23
C VAL A 143 5.03 3.53 -9.27
N ASP A 144 5.93 3.59 -8.28
CA ASP A 144 7.13 2.76 -8.26
C ASP A 144 6.81 1.25 -8.18
N ILE A 145 5.80 0.88 -7.38
CA ILE A 145 5.33 -0.51 -7.27
C ILE A 145 4.63 -0.97 -8.56
N GLY A 146 3.82 -0.09 -9.16
CA GLY A 146 3.16 -0.37 -10.43
C GLY A 146 4.17 -0.58 -11.58
N GLU A 147 5.21 0.26 -11.65
CA GLU A 147 6.29 0.09 -12.62
C GLU A 147 7.09 -1.19 -12.37
N TYR A 148 7.36 -1.55 -11.11
CA TYR A 148 7.93 -2.86 -10.78
C TYR A 148 7.08 -3.99 -11.32
N ALA A 149 5.77 -3.94 -11.10
CA ALA A 149 4.84 -4.97 -11.54
C ALA A 149 4.81 -5.11 -13.07
N GLN A 150 4.78 -3.99 -13.81
CA GLN A 150 4.86 -3.98 -15.27
C GLN A 150 6.16 -4.59 -15.78
N ARG A 151 7.32 -4.13 -15.27
CA ARG A 151 8.64 -4.64 -15.72
C ARG A 151 8.82 -6.12 -15.41
N SER A 152 8.32 -6.57 -14.26
CA SER A 152 8.48 -7.94 -13.77
C SER A 152 7.35 -8.87 -14.19
N LYS A 153 6.35 -8.37 -14.94
CA LYS A 153 5.14 -9.09 -15.35
C LYS A 153 4.40 -9.74 -14.17
N VAL A 154 4.31 -9.00 -13.06
CA VAL A 154 3.62 -9.43 -11.83
C VAL A 154 2.19 -8.90 -11.85
N GLY A 155 1.23 -9.77 -11.55
CA GLY A 155 -0.17 -9.36 -11.38
C GLY A 155 -0.33 -8.38 -10.21
N LEU A 156 -1.13 -7.34 -10.40
CA LEU A 156 -1.29 -6.22 -9.47
C LEU A 156 -2.76 -5.92 -9.23
N CYS A 157 -3.11 -5.53 -8.01
CA CYS A 157 -4.46 -5.08 -7.69
C CYS A 157 -4.44 -3.85 -6.77
N PHE A 158 -5.26 -2.86 -7.11
CA PHE A 158 -5.50 -1.67 -6.30
C PHE A 158 -6.98 -1.54 -5.92
N PRO A 159 -7.29 -1.08 -4.70
CA PRO A 159 -8.63 -0.63 -4.36
C PRO A 159 -9.00 0.57 -5.25
N LYS A 160 -10.18 0.52 -5.88
CA LYS A 160 -10.77 1.61 -6.64
C LYS A 160 -11.51 2.52 -5.68
N SER A 161 -10.85 3.59 -5.32
CA SER A 161 -11.45 4.63 -4.51
C SER A 161 -11.70 5.84 -5.40
N ILE A 162 -12.88 5.90 -6.03
CA ILE A 162 -13.42 7.17 -6.52
C ILE A 162 -14.18 7.78 -5.34
N GLY A 163 -13.49 8.58 -4.53
CA GLY A 163 -14.05 9.21 -3.34
C GLY A 163 -14.23 8.25 -2.15
N SER A 164 -14.46 8.82 -0.95
CA SER A 164 -14.77 8.12 0.31
C SER A 164 -16.04 7.24 0.27
N LYS A 165 -16.73 7.20 -0.88
CA LYS A 165 -18.01 6.52 -1.11
C LYS A 165 -17.89 5.24 -1.93
N ASN A 166 -16.78 4.98 -2.62
CA ASN A 166 -16.60 3.76 -3.42
C ASN A 166 -15.46 2.91 -2.84
N LYS A 167 -15.82 1.76 -2.26
CA LYS A 167 -14.89 0.72 -1.78
C LYS A 167 -14.68 -0.40 -2.80
N GLU A 168 -14.98 -0.15 -4.07
CA GLU A 168 -14.79 -1.18 -5.09
C GLU A 168 -13.30 -1.51 -5.20
N VAL A 169 -12.93 -2.75 -5.48
CA VAL A 169 -11.54 -3.12 -5.76
C VAL A 169 -11.42 -3.36 -7.26
N VAL A 170 -10.49 -2.68 -7.93
CA VAL A 170 -10.25 -2.83 -9.37
C VAL A 170 -8.99 -3.63 -9.63
N TYR A 171 -9.16 -4.63 -10.49
CA TYR A 171 -8.09 -5.48 -10.95
C TYR A 171 -7.40 -4.84 -12.15
N TYR A 172 -6.08 -4.82 -12.09
CA TYR A 172 -5.24 -4.45 -13.22
C TYR A 172 -4.57 -5.73 -13.70
N GLU A 173 -4.95 -6.18 -14.89
CA GLU A 173 -4.22 -7.27 -15.53
C GLU A 173 -2.81 -6.78 -15.93
N PRO A 174 -1.78 -7.65 -15.85
CA PRO A 174 -0.41 -7.31 -16.23
C PRO A 174 -0.26 -6.80 -17.66
#